data_AF-A0A9P1DEE1-F1
#
_entry.id   AF-A0A9P1DEE1-F1
#
_cell.length_a   1.000
_cell.length_b   1.000
_cell.length_c   1.000
_cell.angle_alpha   90.00
_cell.angle_beta   90.00
_cell.angle_gamma   90.00
#
_symmetry.space_group_name_H-M   'P 1'
#
loop_
_entity.id
_entity.type
_entity.pdbx_description
1 polymer ?
#
loop_
_entity_poly.entity_id
_entity_poly.type
_entity_poly.pdbx_seq_one_letter_code
_entity_poly.pdbx_strand_id
1 'polypeptide(L)'
;MPKKAIAFQVRWLSIDGQVRSKERLRATLETWPEICADVEWPNIQTKLKNFCRKRGLCYKVQYQNGTELEDLCGPNSLRRFFQLHREALQSDCVELPLFLFADPTDGTSVGTEAESEEIVLEVEEQGSTINLSLQSDLLLGEGGVGKVQRALYGKGYVAVKSSLPNQRAQDSMKTEISTLLQLNHPNIIKVLQHGHVLDRDHGRLPAYMMDLGRCSVAALLETGWHNKAAAEAAQRDVGWALQHLHAAGLGHMDVKPGNWLVTNKFTAPDGETQLQLRLIDAGGAGRLHKGHVKSCTAEYAHPMQRGVSRLGPNVNVRKVVIKAFFDWYALRLSIFQLSNSDSDNGTATDEQILQKASETLASDKEFVLQAVQEGGKEVLFFVSETLLNDTEVVMEAIRQEGAKKVLFAYRALQSNKQIVMEAVKQNGLVLQDVSEALQNDKEVVMEAVRQKGLALRYASEKLRSDKQVVMEAVRQEGFALRYACDTFKNDKEIVMAAVRQHGCALECACEALQNDPELVMEAHHPDCPKRASKFYQGYIQGAKIASQVAQGFKMVKSLAHRVDQWLISSCNW
;
A
#
# COMPACT_ATOMS: atom_id res chain seq x y z
N MET A 1 17.33 -47.39 -26.74
CA MET A 1 18.20 -47.39 -25.55
C MET A 1 17.92 -48.66 -24.77
N PRO A 2 18.93 -49.41 -24.28
CA PRO A 2 18.69 -50.52 -23.37
C PRO A 2 18.02 -49.97 -22.11
N LYS A 3 16.87 -50.53 -21.72
CA LYS A 3 16.21 -50.17 -20.46
C LYS A 3 16.88 -50.92 -19.32
N LYS A 4 17.02 -50.29 -18.15
CA LYS A 4 17.55 -50.95 -16.95
C LYS A 4 16.50 -51.03 -15.85
N ALA A 5 16.22 -52.25 -15.38
CA ALA A 5 15.39 -52.42 -14.19
C ALA A 5 16.20 -52.10 -12.94
N ILE A 6 15.61 -51.29 -12.05
CA ILE A 6 16.17 -50.97 -10.74
C ILE A 6 15.12 -51.22 -9.67
N ALA A 7 15.57 -51.50 -8.45
CA ALA A 7 14.72 -51.54 -7.28
C ALA A 7 15.20 -50.50 -6.27
N PHE A 8 14.29 -49.66 -5.79
CA PHE A 8 14.55 -48.87 -4.60
C PHE A 8 14.18 -49.72 -3.39
N GLN A 9 15.13 -49.89 -2.50
CA GLN A 9 14.88 -50.44 -1.19
C GLN A 9 14.36 -49.32 -0.30
N VAL A 10 13.04 -49.20 -0.23
CA VAL A 10 12.36 -48.15 0.51
C VAL A 10 12.29 -48.55 1.98
N ARG A 11 12.90 -47.72 2.81
CA ARG A 11 12.79 -47.74 4.27
C ARG A 11 11.92 -46.56 4.67
N TRP A 12 11.09 -46.74 5.68
CA TRP A 12 10.46 -45.61 6.33
C TRP A 12 10.63 -45.72 7.84
N LEU A 13 10.83 -44.56 8.44
CA LEU A 13 11.04 -44.40 9.86
C LEU A 13 9.68 -44.24 10.53
N SER A 14 9.43 -44.97 11.61
CA SER A 14 8.37 -44.58 12.53
C SER A 14 8.78 -43.35 13.34
N ILE A 15 7.80 -42.79 14.04
CA ILE A 15 7.94 -41.64 14.94
C ILE A 15 9.03 -41.86 16.02
N ASP A 16 9.38 -43.12 16.31
CA ASP A 16 10.43 -43.57 17.24
C ASP A 16 11.83 -43.75 16.58
N GLY A 17 12.01 -43.37 15.31
CA GLY A 17 13.28 -43.50 14.59
C GLY A 17 13.65 -44.94 14.18
N GLN A 18 12.79 -45.93 14.42
CA GLN A 18 13.04 -47.30 13.98
C GLN A 18 12.55 -47.55 12.54
N VAL A 19 13.30 -48.36 11.79
CA VAL A 19 12.92 -48.79 10.44
C VAL A 19 11.79 -49.82 10.55
N ARG A 20 10.54 -49.44 10.22
CA ARG A 20 9.38 -50.35 10.35
C ARG A 20 9.22 -51.34 9.20
N SER A 21 9.86 -51.11 8.06
CA SER A 21 9.84 -52.07 6.97
C SER A 21 10.97 -51.88 5.95
N LYS A 22 11.23 -52.94 5.17
CA LYS A 22 12.12 -52.95 4.02
C LYS A 22 11.34 -53.47 2.80
N GLU A 23 10.76 -52.55 2.03
CA GLU A 23 10.01 -52.87 0.81
C GLU A 23 10.78 -52.51 -0.45
N ARG A 24 10.44 -53.13 -1.59
CA ARG A 24 11.07 -52.86 -2.89
C ARG A 24 10.11 -52.12 -3.82
N LEU A 25 10.47 -50.91 -4.22
CA LEU A 25 9.81 -50.17 -5.30
C LEU A 25 10.58 -50.37 -6.61
N ARG A 26 9.98 -51.08 -7.57
CA ARG A 26 10.62 -51.33 -8.88
C ARG A 26 10.40 -50.16 -9.84
N ALA A 27 11.46 -49.72 -10.49
CA ALA A 27 11.42 -48.76 -11.58
C ALA A 27 12.24 -49.24 -12.78
N THR A 28 12.04 -48.60 -13.92
CA THR A 28 12.75 -48.88 -15.16
C THR A 28 13.34 -47.57 -15.64
N LEU A 29 14.67 -47.55 -15.83
CA LEU A 29 15.38 -46.42 -16.43
C LEU A 29 15.29 -46.54 -17.95
N GLU A 30 14.68 -45.55 -18.57
CA GLU A 30 14.41 -45.45 -20.01
C GLU A 30 15.64 -44.95 -20.81
N THR A 31 16.53 -44.21 -20.15
CA THR A 31 17.68 -43.52 -20.73
C THR A 31 19.03 -44.14 -20.37
N TRP A 32 19.05 -45.40 -19.94
CA TRP A 32 20.29 -46.09 -19.55
C TRP A 32 21.26 -46.33 -20.75
N PRO A 33 22.60 -46.19 -20.58
CA PRO A 33 23.36 -45.83 -19.37
C PRO A 33 23.51 -44.33 -19.09
N GLU A 34 23.13 -43.47 -20.04
CA GLU A 34 23.20 -42.01 -19.90
C GLU A 34 21.92 -41.47 -19.26
N ILE A 35 21.79 -41.66 -17.95
CA ILE A 35 20.60 -41.29 -17.17
C ILE A 35 20.29 -39.79 -17.36
N CYS A 36 19.22 -39.50 -18.08
CA CYS A 36 18.68 -38.15 -18.22
C CYS A 36 17.65 -37.92 -17.11
N ALA A 37 18.06 -37.21 -16.06
CA ALA A 37 17.22 -37.00 -14.88
C ALA A 37 15.89 -36.32 -15.20
N ASP A 38 15.83 -35.44 -16.20
CA ASP A 38 14.62 -34.75 -16.62
C ASP A 38 13.60 -35.71 -17.28
N VAL A 39 14.07 -36.79 -17.89
CA VAL A 39 13.23 -37.85 -18.49
C VAL A 39 12.83 -38.90 -17.44
N GLU A 40 13.75 -39.26 -16.54
CA GLU A 40 13.49 -40.30 -15.53
C GLU A 40 12.66 -39.81 -14.33
N TRP A 41 12.81 -38.53 -13.96
CA TRP A 41 12.20 -37.99 -12.76
C TRP A 41 10.68 -38.11 -12.75
N PRO A 42 9.93 -37.72 -13.79
CA PRO A 42 8.47 -37.86 -13.77
C PRO A 42 8.00 -39.29 -13.53
N ASN A 43 8.69 -40.29 -14.09
CA ASN A 43 8.37 -41.71 -13.95
C ASN A 43 8.65 -42.23 -12.53
N ILE A 44 9.82 -41.89 -11.98
CA ILE A 44 10.22 -42.28 -10.63
C ILE A 44 9.35 -41.56 -9.59
N GLN A 45 9.11 -40.26 -9.77
CA GLN A 45 8.26 -39.43 -8.93
C GLN A 45 6.83 -39.98 -8.87
N THR A 46 6.24 -40.36 -10.00
CA THR A 46 4.90 -40.96 -10.05
C THR A 46 4.82 -42.28 -9.28
N LYS A 47 5.86 -43.13 -9.40
CA LYS A 47 5.95 -44.40 -8.65
C LYS A 47 6.08 -44.16 -7.15
N LEU A 48 6.92 -43.21 -6.73
CA LEU A 48 7.06 -42.84 -5.33
C LEU A 48 5.77 -42.24 -4.77
N LYS A 49 5.08 -41.35 -5.52
CA LYS A 49 3.80 -40.74 -5.10
C LYS A 49 2.75 -41.81 -4.86
N ASN A 50 2.63 -42.75 -5.80
CA ASN A 50 1.72 -43.88 -5.66
C ASN A 50 2.08 -44.81 -4.51
N PHE A 51 3.38 -45.05 -4.29
CA PHE A 51 3.87 -45.85 -3.17
C PHE A 51 3.49 -45.22 -1.82
N CYS A 52 3.72 -43.91 -1.68
CA CYS A 52 3.40 -43.15 -0.46
C CYS A 52 1.88 -43.07 -0.24
N ARG A 53 1.11 -42.74 -1.28
CA ARG A 53 -0.36 -42.66 -1.22
C ARG A 53 -1.01 -43.96 -0.74
N LYS A 54 -0.55 -45.12 -1.24
CA LYS A 54 -1.08 -46.43 -0.83
C LYS A 54 -0.82 -46.76 0.65
N ARG A 55 0.14 -46.09 1.29
CA ARG A 55 0.61 -46.38 2.65
C ARG A 55 0.40 -45.22 3.63
N GLY A 56 -0.28 -44.14 3.20
CA GLY A 56 -0.47 -42.96 4.05
C GLY A 56 0.82 -42.26 4.47
N LEU A 57 1.89 -42.38 3.66
CA LEU A 57 3.19 -41.78 3.97
C LEU A 57 3.31 -40.36 3.38
N CYS A 58 4.11 -39.50 4.02
CA CYS A 58 4.46 -38.19 3.46
C CYS A 58 5.27 -38.38 2.17
N TYR A 59 5.06 -37.49 1.20
CA TYR A 59 5.79 -37.50 -0.07
C TYR A 59 7.16 -36.79 0.02
N LYS A 60 7.81 -36.84 1.19
CA LYS A 60 9.20 -36.40 1.34
C LYS A 60 10.10 -37.64 1.28
N VAL A 61 10.87 -37.73 0.19
CA VAL A 61 11.77 -38.86 -0.09
C VAL A 61 13.19 -38.36 0.12
N GLN A 62 13.97 -39.08 0.92
CA GLN A 62 15.39 -38.80 1.13
C GLN A 62 16.26 -39.99 0.72
N TYR A 63 17.53 -39.73 0.47
CA TYR A 63 18.54 -40.76 0.26
C TYR A 63 19.78 -40.48 1.11
N GLN A 64 20.53 -41.52 1.42
CA GLN A 64 21.76 -41.39 2.21
C GLN A 64 22.92 -40.97 1.31
N ASN A 65 23.60 -39.88 1.70
CA ASN A 65 24.86 -39.43 1.11
C ASN A 65 25.92 -39.39 2.22
N GLY A 66 26.73 -40.44 2.34
CA GLY A 66 27.66 -40.59 3.45
C GLY A 66 26.93 -40.72 4.79
N THR A 67 27.16 -39.77 5.70
CA THR A 67 26.50 -39.68 7.01
C THR A 67 25.24 -38.81 7.01
N GLU A 68 24.93 -38.14 5.91
CA GLU A 68 23.80 -37.19 5.81
C GLU A 68 22.63 -37.78 5.00
N LEU A 69 21.42 -37.26 5.24
CA LEU A 69 20.24 -37.54 4.43
C LEU A 69 19.95 -36.33 3.53
N GLU A 70 19.86 -36.55 2.23
CA GLU A 70 19.54 -35.52 1.24
C GLU A 70 18.15 -35.71 0.65
N ASP A 71 17.45 -34.61 0.37
CA ASP A 71 16.13 -34.62 -0.25
C ASP A 71 16.19 -35.04 -1.73
N LEU A 72 15.33 -35.97 -2.11
CA LEU A 72 15.06 -36.37 -3.49
C LEU A 72 13.78 -35.68 -3.96
N CYS A 73 13.90 -34.43 -4.42
CA CYS A 73 12.77 -33.54 -4.73
C CYS A 73 12.66 -33.12 -6.20
N GLY A 74 13.67 -33.40 -7.02
CA GLY A 74 13.70 -32.97 -8.42
C GLY A 74 14.80 -33.60 -9.27
N PRO A 75 14.88 -33.24 -10.57
CA PRO A 75 15.87 -33.79 -11.50
C PRO A 75 17.33 -33.61 -11.03
N ASN A 76 17.66 -32.47 -10.41
CA ASN A 76 19.02 -32.23 -9.90
C ASN A 76 19.40 -33.17 -8.74
N SER A 77 18.50 -33.34 -7.75
CA SER A 77 18.70 -34.31 -6.67
C SER A 77 18.74 -35.76 -7.18
N LEU A 78 17.95 -36.08 -8.21
CA LEU A 78 17.96 -37.40 -8.84
C LEU A 78 19.28 -37.67 -9.56
N ARG A 79 19.81 -36.66 -10.27
CA ARG A 79 21.11 -36.73 -10.93
C ARG A 79 22.21 -37.00 -9.91
N ARG A 80 22.22 -36.27 -8.80
CA ARG A 80 23.20 -36.45 -7.72
C ARG A 80 23.08 -37.82 -7.06
N PHE A 81 21.86 -38.25 -6.75
CA PHE A 81 21.57 -39.58 -6.23
C PHE A 81 22.15 -40.70 -7.11
N PHE A 82 21.89 -40.65 -8.42
CA PHE A 82 22.43 -41.66 -9.35
C PHE A 82 23.93 -41.53 -9.59
N GLN A 83 24.50 -40.33 -9.48
CA GLN A 83 25.94 -40.13 -9.53
C GLN A 83 26.65 -40.80 -8.34
N LEU A 84 26.09 -40.67 -7.14
CA LEU A 84 26.60 -41.31 -5.92
C LEU A 84 26.49 -42.83 -5.97
N HIS A 85 25.44 -43.35 -6.61
CA HIS A 85 25.19 -44.79 -6.71
C HIS A 85 25.61 -45.39 -8.06
N ARG A 86 26.48 -44.69 -8.82
CA ARG A 86 26.84 -45.08 -10.20
C ARG A 86 27.52 -46.45 -10.27
N GLU A 87 28.33 -46.81 -9.28
CA GLU A 87 28.98 -48.12 -9.19
C GLU A 87 27.96 -49.23 -8.92
N ALA A 88 27.05 -49.01 -7.96
CA ALA A 88 25.96 -49.95 -7.67
C ALA A 88 25.09 -50.19 -8.91
N LEU A 89 24.87 -49.15 -9.70
CA LEU A 89 24.13 -49.21 -10.96
C LEU A 89 24.82 -50.05 -12.05
N GLN A 90 26.06 -50.53 -11.90
CA GLN A 90 26.70 -51.43 -12.88
C GLN A 90 26.27 -52.89 -12.73
N SER A 91 25.74 -53.28 -11.55
CA SER A 91 25.21 -54.62 -11.28
C SER A 91 23.92 -54.92 -12.06
N ASP A 92 23.66 -56.19 -12.37
CA ASP A 92 22.42 -56.67 -13.01
C ASP A 92 21.18 -56.54 -12.11
N CYS A 93 21.39 -56.47 -10.79
CA CYS A 93 20.35 -56.21 -9.80
C CYS A 93 20.83 -55.14 -8.82
N VAL A 94 20.13 -54.00 -8.79
CA VAL A 94 20.53 -52.82 -8.02
C VAL A 94 19.43 -52.49 -7.03
N GLU A 95 19.79 -52.48 -5.74
CA GLU A 95 18.93 -52.05 -4.64
C GLU A 95 19.47 -50.75 -4.04
N LEU A 96 18.71 -49.65 -4.20
CA LEU A 96 19.13 -48.33 -3.74
C LEU A 96 18.30 -47.89 -2.53
N PRO A 97 18.91 -47.42 -1.42
CA PRO A 97 18.17 -47.04 -0.23
C PRO A 97 17.44 -45.72 -0.45
N LEU A 98 16.13 -45.71 -0.17
CA LEU A 98 15.33 -44.49 -0.02
C LEU A 98 14.70 -44.46 1.36
N PHE A 99 14.60 -43.28 1.95
CA PHE A 99 14.02 -43.02 3.25
C PHE A 99 12.74 -42.19 3.08
N LEU A 100 11.62 -42.68 3.62
CA LEU A 100 10.35 -41.96 3.68
C LEU A 100 9.98 -41.66 5.13
N PHE A 101 9.27 -40.56 5.34
CA PHE A 101 8.80 -40.17 6.67
C PHE A 101 7.29 -40.40 6.77
N ALA A 102 6.86 -41.09 7.83
CA ALA A 102 5.44 -41.20 8.16
C ALA A 102 4.93 -39.87 8.74
N ASP A 103 3.69 -39.50 8.38
CA ASP A 103 2.98 -38.35 8.96
C ASP A 103 2.65 -38.65 10.44
N PRO A 104 3.07 -37.84 11.43
CA PRO A 104 2.73 -38.06 12.82
C PRO A 104 1.31 -37.55 13.10
N THR A 105 0.29 -38.27 12.62
CA THR A 105 -1.11 -37.96 12.95
C THR A 105 -1.88 -39.07 13.66
N ASP A 106 -1.25 -40.20 14.02
CA ASP A 106 -1.89 -41.18 14.88
C ASP A 106 -1.23 -41.24 16.25
N GLY A 107 -1.99 -40.78 17.25
CA GLY A 107 -1.61 -40.66 18.65
C GLY A 107 -1.39 -42.00 19.34
N THR A 108 -0.22 -42.60 19.14
CA THR A 108 0.26 -43.69 19.98
C THR A 108 1.60 -43.35 20.61
N SER A 109 1.58 -43.39 21.94
CA SER A 109 2.65 -43.31 22.95
C SER A 109 4.10 -43.39 22.45
N VAL A 110 4.87 -42.35 22.79
CA VAL A 110 6.31 -42.23 22.58
C VAL A 110 7.07 -42.99 23.67
N GLY A 111 8.01 -43.85 23.26
CA GLY A 111 9.01 -44.50 24.10
C GLY A 111 10.42 -43.99 23.80
N THR A 112 11.06 -43.48 24.86
CA THR A 112 12.50 -43.40 25.23
C THR A 112 13.60 -42.98 24.23
N GLU A 113 14.23 -41.86 24.59
CA GLU A 113 15.68 -41.57 24.64
C GLU A 113 16.46 -41.53 23.31
N ALA A 114 16.27 -40.45 22.56
CA ALA A 114 17.36 -39.77 21.86
C ALA A 114 17.80 -38.59 22.73
N GLU A 115 19.11 -38.33 22.85
CA GLU A 115 19.67 -37.23 23.63
C GLU A 115 19.06 -35.89 23.18
N SER A 116 18.00 -35.46 23.87
CA SER A 116 17.29 -34.24 23.57
C SER A 116 18.06 -33.07 24.14
N GLU A 117 18.54 -32.16 23.31
CA GLU A 117 18.93 -30.84 23.79
C GLU A 117 17.72 -30.20 24.51
N GLU A 118 17.88 -29.77 25.76
CA GLU A 118 16.82 -29.05 26.46
C GLU A 118 16.96 -27.56 26.16
N ILE A 119 15.87 -26.93 25.69
CA ILE A 119 15.72 -25.49 25.79
C ILE A 119 14.96 -25.17 27.07
N VAL A 120 15.51 -24.26 27.85
CA VAL A 120 14.80 -23.66 28.97
C VAL A 120 14.17 -22.37 28.47
N LEU A 121 12.84 -22.29 28.49
CA LEU A 121 12.11 -21.05 28.33
C LEU A 121 11.86 -20.44 29.72
N GLU A 122 12.61 -19.41 30.06
CA GLU A 122 12.39 -18.63 31.28
C GLU A 122 11.21 -17.68 31.09
N VAL A 123 10.10 -17.97 31.79
CA VAL A 123 8.85 -17.22 31.67
C VAL A 123 8.94 -15.89 32.40
N GLU A 124 8.52 -14.82 31.73
CA GLU A 124 8.61 -13.45 32.26
C GLU A 124 7.60 -13.16 33.38
N GLU A 125 6.35 -13.66 33.28
CA GLU A 125 5.27 -13.32 34.23
C GLU A 125 5.32 -14.05 35.59
N GLN A 126 6.18 -15.07 35.78
CA GLN A 126 6.20 -15.86 37.02
C GLN A 126 7.59 -16.24 37.54
N GLY A 127 8.67 -15.93 36.82
CA GLY A 127 10.02 -16.41 37.15
C GLY A 127 10.17 -17.95 37.09
N SER A 128 9.12 -18.64 36.64
CA SER A 128 9.09 -20.09 36.44
C SER A 128 9.82 -20.44 35.14
N THR A 129 10.54 -21.55 35.15
CA THR A 129 11.12 -22.12 33.94
C THR A 129 10.20 -23.17 33.34
N ILE A 130 10.05 -23.16 32.02
CA ILE A 130 9.47 -24.28 31.28
C ILE A 130 10.61 -25.00 30.60
N ASN A 131 10.86 -26.23 31.02
CA ASN A 131 11.81 -27.11 30.34
C ASN A 131 11.11 -27.70 29.11
N LEU A 132 11.68 -27.41 27.96
CA LEU A 132 11.20 -27.86 26.66
C LEU A 132 12.25 -28.80 26.08
N SER A 133 11.88 -30.07 25.89
CA SER A 133 12.75 -31.01 25.18
C SER A 133 12.73 -30.62 23.70
N LEU A 134 13.85 -30.05 23.21
CA LEU A 134 14.00 -29.87 21.77
C LEU A 134 14.15 -31.22 21.12
N GLN A 135 13.69 -31.26 19.88
CA GLN A 135 14.26 -32.17 18.92
C GLN A 135 15.19 -31.32 18.05
N SER A 136 16.48 -31.34 18.38
CA SER A 136 17.58 -30.60 17.75
C SER A 136 17.56 -30.68 16.22
N ASP A 137 17.02 -31.78 15.70
CA ASP A 137 17.02 -32.13 14.28
C ASP A 137 15.83 -31.51 13.50
N LEU A 138 14.95 -30.75 14.17
CA LEU A 138 13.78 -30.09 13.57
C LEU A 138 13.78 -28.57 13.77
N LEU A 139 14.79 -27.93 13.19
CA LEU A 139 14.68 -26.53 12.79
C LEU A 139 13.51 -26.40 11.80
N LEU A 140 12.44 -25.72 12.21
CA LEU A 140 11.25 -25.51 11.37
C LEU A 140 11.44 -24.36 10.38
N GLY A 141 12.27 -23.37 10.76
CA GLY A 141 12.64 -22.27 9.90
C GLY A 141 13.58 -21.30 10.61
N GLU A 142 14.42 -20.64 9.83
CA GLU A 142 15.31 -19.58 10.29
C GLU A 142 15.17 -18.38 9.36
N GLY A 143 15.04 -17.19 9.94
CA GLY A 143 14.92 -15.94 9.21
C GLY A 143 15.80 -14.85 9.80
N GLY A 144 15.82 -13.67 9.19
CA GLY A 144 16.72 -12.58 9.58
C GLY A 144 16.51 -12.01 11.00
N VAL A 145 15.45 -12.41 11.70
CA VAL A 145 15.10 -11.92 13.04
C VAL A 145 15.02 -13.03 14.10
N GLY A 146 15.03 -14.31 13.71
CA GLY A 146 14.89 -15.39 14.67
C GLY A 146 14.85 -16.78 14.07
N LYS A 147 14.88 -17.77 14.96
CA LYS A 147 14.85 -19.20 14.70
C LYS A 147 13.56 -19.79 15.25
N VAL A 148 12.92 -20.71 14.53
CA VAL A 148 11.72 -21.43 14.96
C VAL A 148 12.04 -22.91 15.09
N GLN A 149 11.82 -23.46 16.28
CA GLN A 149 12.14 -24.85 16.58
C GLN A 149 10.90 -25.59 17.09
N ARG A 150 10.82 -26.88 16.77
CA ARG A 150 9.81 -27.76 17.37
C ARG A 150 10.24 -28.20 18.76
N ALA A 151 9.33 -28.13 19.71
CA ALA A 151 9.55 -28.59 21.08
C ALA A 151 8.39 -29.45 21.58
N LEU A 152 8.67 -30.35 22.51
CA LEU A 152 7.65 -31.10 23.24
C LEU A 152 7.20 -30.29 24.47
N TYR A 153 5.90 -30.08 24.63
CA TYR A 153 5.31 -29.42 25.79
C TYR A 153 4.09 -30.21 26.28
N GLY A 154 4.17 -30.73 27.51
CA GLY A 154 3.16 -31.65 28.04
C GLY A 154 3.07 -32.93 27.20
N LYS A 155 1.90 -33.18 26.58
CA LYS A 155 1.66 -34.35 25.71
C LYS A 155 1.66 -34.01 24.21
N GLY A 156 1.95 -32.77 23.85
CA GLY A 156 1.85 -32.29 22.47
C GLY A 156 3.09 -31.54 22.02
N TYR A 157 3.14 -31.25 20.72
CA TYR A 157 4.21 -30.46 20.13
C TYR A 157 3.80 -29.00 20.01
N VAL A 158 4.77 -28.12 20.25
CA VAL A 158 4.66 -26.66 20.12
C VAL A 158 5.80 -26.13 19.24
N ALA A 159 5.65 -24.90 18.76
CA ALA A 159 6.73 -24.16 18.13
C ALA A 159 7.27 -23.10 19.09
N VAL A 160 8.58 -22.96 19.16
CA VAL A 160 9.28 -21.91 19.92
C VAL A 160 10.02 -21.04 18.93
N LYS A 161 9.71 -19.74 18.90
CA LYS A 161 10.44 -18.74 18.13
C LYS A 161 11.34 -17.95 19.07
N SER A 162 12.65 -17.96 18.81
CA SER A 162 13.66 -17.21 19.57
C SER A 162 14.39 -16.21 18.65
N SER A 163 14.83 -15.09 19.22
CA SER A 163 15.52 -14.05 18.46
C SER A 163 16.95 -14.44 18.14
N LEU A 164 17.50 -13.93 17.05
CA LEU A 164 18.96 -13.94 16.85
C LEU A 164 19.67 -13.06 17.90
N PRO A 165 20.95 -13.32 18.22
CA PRO A 165 21.64 -12.65 19.33
C PRO A 165 21.90 -11.15 19.11
N ASN A 166 21.75 -10.64 17.89
CA ASN A 166 21.97 -9.22 17.61
C ASN A 166 20.82 -8.34 18.15
N GLN A 167 21.16 -7.14 18.63
CA GLN A 167 20.20 -6.22 19.28
C GLN A 167 18.97 -5.93 18.41
N ARG A 168 19.17 -5.77 17.09
CA ARG A 168 18.07 -5.45 16.16
C ARG A 168 17.05 -6.58 16.08
N ALA A 169 17.50 -7.83 16.06
CA ALA A 169 16.62 -9.00 16.06
C ALA A 169 15.88 -9.14 17.39
N GLN A 170 16.57 -8.90 18.52
CA GLN A 170 15.95 -8.90 19.84
C GLN A 170 14.86 -7.83 19.98
N ASP A 171 15.12 -6.59 19.53
CA ASP A 171 14.13 -5.50 19.55
C ASP A 171 12.93 -5.79 18.65
N SER A 172 13.18 -6.41 17.48
CA SER A 172 12.13 -6.88 16.57
C SER A 172 11.27 -7.96 17.23
N MET A 173 11.88 -8.93 17.91
CA MET A 173 11.16 -10.00 18.61
C MET A 173 10.30 -9.46 19.76
N LYS A 174 10.83 -8.53 20.56
CA LYS A 174 10.06 -7.88 21.64
C LYS A 174 8.86 -7.10 21.08
N THR A 175 9.04 -6.42 19.95
CA THR A 175 7.95 -5.71 19.27
C THR A 175 6.88 -6.69 18.77
N GLU A 176 7.30 -7.81 18.17
CA GLU A 176 6.41 -8.88 17.68
C GLU A 176 5.59 -9.46 18.83
N ILE A 177 6.24 -9.87 19.93
CA ILE A 177 5.58 -10.42 21.13
C ILE A 177 4.56 -9.41 21.68
N SER A 178 4.98 -8.17 21.91
CA SER A 178 4.10 -7.12 22.43
C SER A 178 2.88 -6.88 21.54
N THR A 179 3.07 -6.96 20.22
CA THR A 179 1.98 -6.80 19.24
C THR A 179 1.02 -7.98 19.30
N LEU A 180 1.53 -9.22 19.26
CA LEU A 180 0.71 -10.43 19.28
C LEU A 180 -0.09 -10.56 20.59
N LEU A 181 0.47 -10.18 21.74
CA LEU A 181 -0.23 -10.21 23.03
C LEU A 181 -1.44 -9.26 23.10
N GLN A 182 -1.47 -8.22 22.27
CA GLN A 182 -2.60 -7.28 22.18
C GLN A 182 -3.72 -7.77 21.26
N LEU A 183 -3.50 -8.87 20.52
CA LEU A 183 -4.40 -9.36 19.50
C LEU A 183 -5.03 -10.68 19.95
N ASN A 184 -6.34 -10.79 19.80
CA ASN A 184 -7.06 -12.02 20.09
C ASN A 184 -8.03 -12.33 18.94
N HIS A 185 -7.58 -13.18 18.02
CA HIS A 185 -8.31 -13.49 16.80
C HIS A 185 -8.06 -14.93 16.34
N PRO A 186 -9.07 -15.69 15.88
CA PRO A 186 -8.91 -17.09 15.48
C PRO A 186 -7.91 -17.31 14.33
N ASN A 187 -7.74 -16.30 13.47
CA ASN A 187 -6.83 -16.33 12.32
C ASN A 187 -5.52 -15.57 12.54
N ILE A 188 -5.17 -15.21 13.78
CA ILE A 188 -3.85 -14.68 14.15
C ILE A 188 -3.21 -15.69 15.10
N ILE A 189 -1.91 -15.95 14.97
CA ILE A 189 -1.23 -16.90 15.85
C ILE A 189 -1.28 -16.43 17.31
N LYS A 190 -1.61 -17.36 18.21
CA LYS A 190 -1.67 -17.08 19.63
C LYS A 190 -0.31 -17.35 20.28
N VAL A 191 0.16 -16.38 21.07
CA VAL A 191 1.28 -16.59 21.99
C VAL A 191 0.76 -17.39 23.17
N LEU A 192 1.25 -18.61 23.34
CA LEU A 192 0.93 -19.48 24.48
C LEU A 192 1.74 -19.08 25.71
N GLN A 193 3.01 -18.74 25.51
CA GLN A 193 3.91 -18.25 26.55
C GLN A 193 5.01 -17.38 25.93
N HIS A 194 5.57 -16.42 26.68
CA HIS A 194 6.75 -15.67 26.27
C HIS A 194 7.78 -15.56 27.39
N GLY A 195 9.02 -15.24 27.02
CA GLY A 195 10.13 -15.23 27.94
C GLY A 195 11.47 -15.17 27.23
N HIS A 196 12.44 -15.90 27.77
CA HIS A 196 13.78 -15.98 27.22
C HIS A 196 14.21 -17.43 27.04
N VAL A 197 14.76 -17.75 25.88
CA VAL A 197 15.52 -18.97 25.66
C VAL A 197 16.94 -18.74 26.15
N LEU A 198 17.47 -19.69 26.93
CA LEU A 198 18.87 -19.69 27.35
C LEU A 198 19.76 -20.27 26.25
N ASP A 199 20.45 -19.39 25.54
CA ASP A 199 21.49 -19.73 24.59
C ASP A 199 22.85 -19.85 25.30
N ARG A 200 23.60 -20.91 24.99
CA ARG A 200 24.87 -21.22 25.67
C ARG A 200 25.92 -20.13 25.46
N ASP A 201 25.95 -19.52 24.29
CA ASP A 201 27.01 -18.59 23.88
C ASP A 201 26.58 -17.12 24.07
N HIS A 202 25.27 -16.85 23.98
CA HIS A 202 24.74 -15.49 23.94
C HIS A 202 23.83 -15.13 25.12
N GLY A 203 23.57 -16.08 26.02
CA GLY A 203 22.74 -15.87 27.21
C GLY A 203 21.25 -15.82 26.89
N ARG A 204 20.53 -14.84 27.45
CA ARG A 204 19.06 -14.78 27.42
C ARG A 204 18.57 -14.14 26.12
N LEU A 205 17.96 -14.94 25.24
CA LEU A 205 17.39 -14.48 23.97
C LEU A 205 15.86 -14.39 24.07
N PRO A 206 15.23 -13.23 23.79
CA PRO A 206 13.78 -13.09 23.73
C PRO A 206 13.13 -14.19 22.87
N ALA A 207 12.06 -14.79 23.39
CA ALA A 207 11.39 -15.89 22.72
C ALA A 207 9.92 -16.01 23.12
N TYR A 208 9.14 -16.69 22.29
CA TYR A 208 7.78 -17.06 22.60
C TYR A 208 7.41 -18.45 22.05
N MET A 209 6.47 -19.09 22.74
CA MET A 209 5.88 -20.38 22.42
C MET A 209 4.52 -20.18 21.77
N MET A 210 4.23 -20.96 20.73
CA MET A 210 2.98 -20.91 19.97
C MET A 210 2.52 -22.30 19.53
N ASP A 211 1.28 -22.39 19.07
CA ASP A 211 0.73 -23.62 18.49
C ASP A 211 1.55 -24.06 17.27
N LEU A 212 1.85 -25.37 17.18
CA LEU A 212 2.50 -25.94 16.01
C LEU A 212 1.48 -26.15 14.88
N GLY A 213 1.69 -25.50 13.74
CA GLY A 213 0.91 -25.75 12.52
C GLY A 213 1.50 -26.88 11.66
N ARG A 214 0.87 -27.11 10.50
CA ARG A 214 1.29 -28.13 9.53
C ARG A 214 2.47 -27.67 8.67
N CYS A 215 2.31 -26.54 7.99
CA CYS A 215 3.31 -25.91 7.13
C CYS A 215 2.93 -24.46 6.83
N SER A 216 3.85 -23.69 6.25
CA SER A 216 3.52 -22.38 5.65
C SER A 216 2.86 -22.56 4.28
N VAL A 217 2.10 -21.57 3.81
CA VAL A 217 1.54 -21.58 2.46
C VAL A 217 2.64 -21.47 1.39
N ALA A 218 3.77 -20.83 1.70
CA ALA A 218 4.94 -20.85 0.80
C ALA A 218 5.44 -22.28 0.51
N ALA A 219 5.47 -23.16 1.51
CA ALA A 219 5.84 -24.56 1.31
C ALA A 219 4.82 -25.33 0.44
N LEU A 220 3.56 -24.90 0.42
CA LEU A 220 2.55 -25.47 -0.49
C LEU A 220 2.83 -25.09 -1.95
N LEU A 221 3.15 -23.81 -2.20
CA LEU A 221 3.49 -23.29 -3.53
C LEU A 221 4.62 -24.09 -4.19
N GLU A 222 5.70 -24.38 -3.45
CA GLU A 222 6.84 -25.16 -3.95
C GLU A 222 6.45 -26.56 -4.45
N THR A 223 5.38 -27.14 -3.90
CA THR A 223 4.91 -28.47 -4.26
C THR A 223 3.78 -28.48 -5.29
N GLY A 224 3.20 -27.30 -5.58
CA GLY A 224 1.98 -27.17 -6.38
C GLY A 224 0.73 -27.78 -5.73
N TRP A 225 0.75 -28.01 -4.41
CA TRP A 225 -0.29 -28.77 -3.72
C TRP A 225 -1.34 -27.83 -3.11
N HIS A 226 -2.61 -27.97 -3.52
CA HIS A 226 -3.77 -27.23 -2.99
C HIS A 226 -3.70 -25.70 -3.14
N ASN A 227 -3.08 -25.18 -4.19
CA ASN A 227 -2.92 -23.74 -4.38
C ASN A 227 -4.27 -23.00 -4.45
N LYS A 228 -5.26 -23.56 -5.17
CA LYS A 228 -6.65 -23.05 -5.16
C LYS A 228 -7.23 -22.95 -3.75
N ALA A 229 -7.15 -24.04 -2.96
CA ALA A 229 -7.69 -24.05 -1.59
C ALA A 229 -6.93 -23.08 -0.66
N ALA A 230 -5.62 -22.90 -0.90
CA ALA A 230 -4.82 -21.91 -0.18
C ALA A 230 -5.19 -20.47 -0.56
N ALA A 231 -5.47 -20.19 -1.84
CA ALA A 231 -5.95 -18.89 -2.30
C ALA A 231 -7.29 -18.52 -1.63
N GLU A 232 -8.24 -19.45 -1.63
CA GLU A 232 -9.55 -19.29 -1.00
C GLU A 232 -9.44 -19.09 0.52
N ALA A 233 -8.60 -19.90 1.18
CA ALA A 233 -8.36 -19.76 2.61
C ALA A 233 -7.64 -18.45 2.94
N ALA A 234 -6.69 -17.98 2.11
CA ALA A 234 -6.03 -16.69 2.30
C ALA A 234 -7.03 -15.53 2.20
N GLN A 235 -7.90 -15.53 1.18
CA GLN A 235 -8.93 -14.50 1.00
C GLN A 235 -9.85 -14.39 2.22
N ARG A 236 -10.23 -15.52 2.81
CA ARG A 236 -11.14 -15.59 3.96
C ARG A 236 -10.41 -15.32 5.29
N ASP A 237 -9.40 -16.13 5.61
CA ASP A 237 -8.79 -16.20 6.94
C ASP A 237 -7.77 -15.07 7.16
N VAL A 238 -6.87 -14.85 6.19
CA VAL A 238 -5.87 -13.78 6.27
C VAL A 238 -6.55 -12.43 6.09
N GLY A 239 -7.55 -12.34 5.20
CA GLY A 239 -8.38 -11.14 5.08
C GLY A 239 -9.03 -10.73 6.40
N TRP A 240 -9.62 -11.69 7.13
CA TRP A 240 -10.24 -11.39 8.43
C TRP A 240 -9.21 -11.00 9.51
N ALA A 241 -8.05 -11.68 9.53
CA ALA A 241 -6.94 -11.32 10.41
C ALA A 241 -6.44 -9.88 10.18
N LEU A 242 -6.30 -9.47 8.91
CA LEU A 242 -5.88 -8.11 8.55
C LEU A 242 -6.93 -7.07 8.95
N GLN A 243 -8.22 -7.33 8.73
CA GLN A 243 -9.29 -6.44 9.21
C GLN A 243 -9.21 -6.23 10.72
N HIS A 244 -8.95 -7.28 11.49
CA HIS A 244 -8.81 -7.19 12.95
C HIS A 244 -7.58 -6.35 13.35
N LEU A 245 -6.43 -6.56 12.69
CA LEU A 245 -5.22 -5.74 12.87
C LEU A 245 -5.49 -4.26 12.55
N HIS A 246 -6.13 -3.99 11.42
CA HIS A 246 -6.43 -2.62 10.97
C HIS A 246 -7.41 -1.93 11.91
N ALA A 247 -8.42 -2.64 12.41
CA ALA A 247 -9.34 -2.14 13.43
C ALA A 247 -8.63 -1.80 14.76
N ALA A 248 -7.56 -2.52 15.10
CA ALA A 248 -6.67 -2.19 16.22
C ALA A 248 -5.70 -1.04 15.92
N GLY A 249 -5.75 -0.43 14.72
CA GLY A 249 -4.89 0.66 14.29
C GLY A 249 -3.48 0.23 13.89
N LEU A 250 -3.29 -1.05 13.53
CA LEU A 250 -2.01 -1.65 13.17
C LEU A 250 -2.02 -2.13 11.71
N GLY A 251 -0.94 -1.90 10.97
CA GLY A 251 -0.68 -2.55 9.68
C GLY A 251 0.40 -3.63 9.85
N HIS A 252 0.27 -4.74 9.13
CA HIS A 252 1.16 -5.91 9.24
C HIS A 252 2.51 -5.69 8.53
N MET A 253 2.48 -5.09 7.33
CA MET A 253 3.63 -4.69 6.49
C MET A 253 4.49 -5.81 5.89
N ASP A 254 4.30 -7.07 6.28
CA ASP A 254 4.97 -8.23 5.66
C ASP A 254 3.98 -9.36 5.32
N VAL A 255 2.87 -9.05 4.65
CA VAL A 255 1.88 -10.05 4.21
C VAL A 255 2.44 -10.83 3.02
N LYS A 256 2.53 -12.16 3.14
CA LYS A 256 3.02 -13.09 2.09
C LYS A 256 2.70 -14.55 2.45
N PRO A 257 2.75 -15.50 1.48
CA PRO A 257 2.49 -16.92 1.75
C PRO A 257 3.40 -17.54 2.81
N GLY A 258 4.63 -17.06 2.96
CA GLY A 258 5.57 -17.52 3.99
C GLY A 258 5.12 -17.21 5.42
N ASN A 259 4.26 -16.19 5.59
CA ASN A 259 3.75 -15.75 6.88
C ASN A 259 2.32 -16.25 7.15
N TRP A 260 1.84 -17.25 6.40
CA TRP A 260 0.53 -17.87 6.58
C TRP A 260 0.70 -19.32 6.97
N LEU A 261 0.31 -19.66 8.20
CA LEU A 261 0.44 -20.99 8.75
C LEU A 261 -0.83 -21.80 8.48
N VAL A 262 -0.70 -22.95 7.82
CA VAL A 262 -1.78 -23.93 7.68
C VAL A 262 -1.93 -24.64 9.01
N THR A 263 -3.06 -24.39 9.69
CA THR A 263 -3.36 -25.00 10.98
C THR A 263 -4.20 -26.25 10.85
N ASN A 264 -5.11 -26.26 9.87
CA ASN A 264 -5.94 -27.42 9.61
C ASN A 264 -6.21 -27.63 8.12
N LYS A 265 -6.52 -28.87 7.77
CA LYS A 265 -6.97 -29.30 6.45
C LYS A 265 -8.15 -30.22 6.63
N PHE A 266 -9.21 -29.97 5.89
CA PHE A 266 -10.40 -30.81 5.87
C PHE A 266 -10.91 -30.98 4.44
N THR A 267 -11.76 -31.98 4.25
CA THR A 267 -12.38 -32.28 2.96
C THR A 267 -13.86 -31.91 3.08
N ALA A 268 -14.33 -31.00 2.25
CA ALA A 268 -15.72 -30.58 2.20
C ALA A 268 -16.62 -31.71 1.65
N PRO A 269 -17.95 -31.66 1.87
CA PRO A 269 -18.87 -32.72 1.44
C PRO A 269 -18.87 -32.99 -0.07
N ASP A 270 -18.50 -31.98 -0.87
CA ASP A 270 -18.32 -32.08 -2.34
C ASP A 270 -16.98 -32.71 -2.75
N GLY A 271 -16.12 -33.04 -1.78
CA GLY A 271 -14.78 -33.59 -1.99
C GLY A 271 -13.69 -32.53 -2.15
N GLU A 272 -14.01 -31.23 -2.12
CA GLU A 272 -13.00 -30.18 -2.23
C GLU A 272 -12.16 -30.07 -0.96
N THR A 273 -10.85 -29.83 -1.11
CA THR A 273 -9.97 -29.58 0.04
C THR A 273 -10.16 -28.15 0.52
N GLN A 274 -10.30 -27.97 1.83
CA GLN A 274 -10.31 -26.67 2.48
C GLN A 274 -9.19 -26.59 3.51
N LEU A 275 -8.59 -25.40 3.61
CA LEU A 275 -7.53 -25.09 4.55
C LEU A 275 -8.01 -24.06 5.57
N GLN A 276 -7.45 -24.13 6.78
CA GLN A 276 -7.59 -23.10 7.80
C GLN A 276 -6.23 -22.45 8.06
N LEU A 277 -6.16 -21.12 7.89
CA LEU A 277 -4.93 -20.37 8.03
C LEU A 277 -4.91 -19.50 9.29
N ARG A 278 -3.70 -19.31 9.82
CA ARG A 278 -3.38 -18.24 10.78
C ARG A 278 -2.23 -17.39 10.27
N LEU A 279 -2.37 -16.08 10.40
CA LEU A 279 -1.31 -15.12 10.16
C LEU A 279 -0.26 -15.25 11.27
N ILE A 280 1.00 -15.44 10.87
CA ILE A 280 2.18 -15.47 11.74
C ILE A 280 3.10 -14.29 11.41
N ASP A 281 4.04 -14.00 12.30
CA ASP A 281 5.08 -12.99 12.14
C ASP A 281 4.60 -11.54 12.02
N ALA A 282 4.29 -10.94 13.17
CA ALA A 282 3.96 -9.51 13.28
C ALA A 282 5.21 -8.62 13.50
N GLY A 283 6.43 -9.09 13.20
CA GLY A 283 7.66 -8.35 13.47
C GLY A 283 7.79 -7.05 12.66
N GLY A 284 7.16 -7.01 11.48
CA GLY A 284 7.07 -5.82 10.64
C GLY A 284 5.97 -4.83 11.03
N ALA A 285 5.09 -5.20 11.97
CA ALA A 285 3.87 -4.47 12.23
C ALA A 285 4.13 -3.07 12.83
N GLY A 286 3.21 -2.14 12.56
CA GLY A 286 3.31 -0.79 13.09
C GLY A 286 2.01 0.00 13.02
N ARG A 287 1.97 1.16 13.68
CA ARG A 287 0.75 1.98 13.80
C ARG A 287 0.36 2.59 12.45
N LEU A 288 -0.89 2.39 12.04
CA LEU A 288 -1.47 3.02 10.86
C LEU A 288 -1.42 4.54 10.97
N HIS A 289 -1.09 5.21 9.86
CA HIS A 289 -1.02 6.67 9.70
C HIS A 289 -0.03 7.43 10.61
N LYS A 290 0.63 6.75 11.55
CA LYS A 290 1.58 7.35 12.51
C LYS A 290 2.95 6.68 12.46
N GLY A 291 2.99 5.38 12.20
CA GLY A 291 4.21 4.60 12.04
C GLY A 291 4.77 4.71 10.63
N HIS A 292 6.03 4.27 10.49
CA HIS A 292 6.71 4.19 9.21
C HIS A 292 7.11 2.75 8.92
N VAL A 293 7.13 2.40 7.63
CA VAL A 293 7.54 1.07 7.15
C VAL A 293 9.00 0.82 7.54
N LYS A 294 9.23 -0.25 8.31
CA LYS A 294 10.57 -0.64 8.79
C LYS A 294 11.23 -1.69 7.90
N SER A 295 10.45 -2.65 7.43
CA SER A 295 10.84 -3.78 6.61
C SER A 295 9.63 -4.35 5.89
N CYS A 296 9.86 -4.96 4.73
CA CYS A 296 8.87 -5.67 3.94
C CYS A 296 9.58 -6.63 2.98
N THR A 297 8.93 -7.71 2.57
CA THR A 297 9.44 -8.61 1.53
C THR A 297 9.24 -7.99 0.15
N ALA A 298 10.34 -7.73 -0.55
CA ALA A 298 10.35 -6.88 -1.76
C ALA A 298 9.48 -7.40 -2.92
N GLU A 299 9.27 -8.71 -3.00
CA GLU A 299 8.44 -9.37 -4.02
C GLU A 299 6.95 -9.04 -3.86
N TYR A 300 6.47 -9.01 -2.60
CA TYR A 300 5.06 -8.79 -2.28
C TYR A 300 4.75 -7.33 -1.91
N ALA A 301 5.79 -6.57 -1.59
CA ALA A 301 5.67 -5.18 -1.16
C ALA A 301 5.23 -4.27 -2.31
N HIS A 302 4.25 -3.42 -2.02
CA HIS A 302 3.85 -2.36 -2.93
C HIS A 302 5.05 -1.46 -3.27
N PRO A 303 5.21 -0.97 -4.51
CA PRO A 303 6.42 -0.23 -4.89
C PRO A 303 6.70 1.01 -4.03
N MET A 304 5.64 1.67 -3.51
CA MET A 304 5.80 2.76 -2.53
C MET A 304 6.50 2.32 -1.24
N GLN A 305 6.23 1.11 -0.73
CA GLN A 305 6.93 0.57 0.44
C GLN A 305 8.40 0.33 0.15
N ARG A 306 8.78 0.18 -1.12
CA ARG A 306 10.18 0.00 -1.56
C ARG A 306 10.88 1.30 -1.91
N GLY A 307 10.20 2.44 -1.81
CA GLY A 307 10.75 3.75 -2.17
C GLY A 307 10.86 3.98 -3.68
N VAL A 308 10.18 3.14 -4.47
CA VAL A 308 10.17 3.18 -5.93
C VAL A 308 8.86 3.84 -6.39
N SER A 309 8.96 4.88 -7.21
CA SER A 309 7.81 5.56 -7.83
C SER A 309 7.98 5.62 -9.34
N ARG A 310 6.88 5.80 -10.09
CA ARG A 310 6.92 6.10 -11.55
C ARG A 310 7.72 7.36 -11.89
N LEU A 311 7.94 8.25 -10.91
CA LEU A 311 8.72 9.49 -11.06
C LEU A 311 10.21 9.31 -10.69
N GLY A 312 10.66 8.07 -10.48
CA GLY A 312 12.02 7.72 -10.10
C GLY A 312 12.18 7.35 -8.62
N PRO A 313 13.37 6.85 -8.21
CA PRO A 313 13.68 6.51 -6.83
C PRO A 313 13.95 7.79 -6.04
N ASN A 314 13.08 8.15 -5.10
CA ASN A 314 13.32 9.34 -4.25
C ASN A 314 12.58 9.32 -2.90
N VAL A 315 12.18 8.16 -2.39
CA VAL A 315 11.55 8.06 -1.07
C VAL A 315 12.34 7.10 -0.19
N ASN A 316 12.89 7.62 0.92
CA ASN A 316 13.47 6.77 1.95
C ASN A 316 12.35 5.90 2.55
N VAL A 317 12.41 4.58 2.37
CA VAL A 317 11.40 3.61 2.85
C VAL A 317 11.06 3.83 4.33
N ARG A 318 12.05 4.21 5.15
CA ARG A 318 11.86 4.50 6.58
C ARG A 318 10.99 5.73 6.86
N LYS A 319 10.64 6.52 5.84
CA LYS A 319 9.73 7.67 5.90
C LYS A 319 8.38 7.39 5.22
N VAL A 320 8.16 6.19 4.70
CA VAL A 320 6.86 5.81 4.14
C VAL A 320 5.91 5.53 5.29
N VAL A 321 4.84 6.32 5.39
CA VAL A 321 3.81 6.14 6.41
C VAL A 321 3.06 4.83 6.16
N ILE A 322 2.81 4.07 7.23
CA ILE A 322 2.07 2.80 7.18
C ILE A 322 0.60 3.06 6.85
N LYS A 323 0.08 2.34 5.84
CA LYS A 323 -1.32 2.39 5.39
C LYS A 323 -1.87 0.97 5.23
N ALA A 324 -3.14 0.76 5.57
CA ALA A 324 -3.83 -0.54 5.48
C ALA A 324 -3.77 -1.13 4.05
N PHE A 325 -3.92 -0.26 3.04
CA PHE A 325 -3.77 -0.59 1.63
C PHE A 325 -2.54 -1.46 1.29
N PHE A 326 -1.40 -1.27 1.95
CA PHE A 326 -0.20 -2.07 1.68
C PHE A 326 -0.41 -3.56 1.97
N ASP A 327 -1.13 -3.88 3.05
CA ASP A 327 -1.44 -5.25 3.39
C ASP A 327 -2.44 -5.85 2.40
N TRP A 328 -3.42 -5.06 1.95
CA TRP A 328 -4.40 -5.49 0.95
C TRP A 328 -3.78 -5.77 -0.41
N TYR A 329 -2.87 -4.89 -0.84
CA TYR A 329 -2.11 -5.10 -2.07
C TYR A 329 -1.33 -6.42 -2.02
N ALA A 330 -0.58 -6.64 -0.94
CA ALA A 330 0.21 -7.85 -0.78
C ALA A 330 -0.67 -9.11 -0.71
N LEU A 331 -1.79 -9.08 0.02
CA LEU A 331 -2.75 -10.18 0.07
C LEU A 331 -3.28 -10.54 -1.32
N ARG A 332 -3.77 -9.55 -2.08
CA ARG A 332 -4.32 -9.76 -3.42
C ARG A 332 -3.28 -10.30 -4.40
N LEU A 333 -2.06 -9.77 -4.33
CA LEU A 333 -0.94 -10.21 -5.13
C LEU A 333 -0.61 -11.69 -4.88
N SER A 334 -0.55 -12.09 -3.60
CA SER A 334 -0.32 -13.47 -3.20
C SER A 334 -1.46 -14.42 -3.58
N ILE A 335 -2.73 -13.99 -3.48
CA ILE A 335 -3.89 -14.77 -3.93
C ILE A 335 -3.84 -15.02 -5.44
N PHE A 336 -3.45 -13.99 -6.21
CA PHE A 336 -3.29 -14.14 -7.65
C PHE A 336 -2.20 -15.16 -8.00
N GLN A 337 -1.06 -15.12 -7.31
CA GLN A 337 0.01 -16.10 -7.49
C GLN A 337 -0.49 -17.52 -7.24
N LEU A 338 -1.15 -17.75 -6.10
CA LEU A 338 -1.74 -19.04 -5.73
C LEU A 338 -2.81 -19.50 -6.74
N SER A 339 -3.55 -18.59 -7.35
CA SER A 339 -4.61 -18.96 -8.30
C SER A 339 -4.07 -19.34 -9.68
N ASN A 340 -2.89 -18.82 -10.07
CA ASN A 340 -2.32 -19.03 -11.39
C ASN A 340 -1.25 -20.14 -11.44
N SER A 341 -0.71 -20.56 -10.30
CA SER A 341 0.31 -21.62 -10.22
C SER A 341 -0.18 -22.99 -10.69
N ASP A 342 -1.50 -23.22 -10.76
CA ASP A 342 -2.08 -24.46 -11.30
C ASP A 342 -2.33 -24.41 -12.83
N SER A 343 -2.28 -23.21 -13.44
CA SER A 343 -2.72 -22.98 -14.83
C SER A 343 -1.59 -22.84 -15.86
N ASP A 344 -0.38 -22.46 -15.43
CA ASP A 344 0.76 -22.35 -16.33
C ASP A 344 1.47 -23.70 -16.44
N ASN A 345 1.68 -24.19 -17.68
CA ASN A 345 2.40 -25.42 -18.02
C ASN A 345 3.92 -25.37 -17.68
N GLY A 346 4.30 -24.69 -16.60
CA GLY A 346 5.68 -24.59 -16.10
C GLY A 346 6.57 -23.57 -16.81
N THR A 347 6.01 -22.64 -17.60
CA THR A 347 6.81 -21.70 -18.41
C THR A 347 7.03 -20.33 -17.77
N ALA A 348 6.14 -19.88 -16.88
CA ALA A 348 6.25 -18.57 -16.23
C ALA A 348 6.95 -18.70 -14.86
N THR A 349 7.90 -17.82 -14.57
CA THR A 349 8.53 -17.73 -13.24
C THR A 349 7.61 -17.03 -12.24
N ASP A 350 7.81 -17.26 -10.94
CA ASP A 350 7.07 -16.56 -9.88
C ASP A 350 7.15 -15.03 -10.02
N GLU A 351 8.32 -14.51 -10.41
CA GLU A 351 8.51 -13.08 -10.67
C GLU A 351 7.61 -12.57 -11.80
N GLN A 352 7.45 -13.33 -12.89
CA GLN A 352 6.57 -12.98 -14.00
C GLN A 352 5.10 -13.02 -13.59
N ILE A 353 4.71 -14.00 -12.78
CA ILE A 353 3.34 -14.12 -12.24
C ILE A 353 3.03 -12.92 -11.34
N LEU A 354 3.94 -12.57 -10.42
CA LEU A 354 3.77 -11.42 -9.52
C LEU A 354 3.77 -10.08 -10.28
N GLN A 355 4.61 -9.93 -11.31
CA GLN A 355 4.60 -8.73 -12.15
C GLN A 355 3.26 -8.58 -12.88
N LYS A 356 2.74 -9.66 -13.49
CA LYS A 356 1.43 -9.68 -14.14
C LYS A 356 0.30 -9.40 -13.14
N ALA A 357 0.38 -9.95 -11.94
CA ALA A 357 -0.57 -9.71 -10.86
C ALA A 357 -0.61 -8.23 -10.45
N SER A 358 0.57 -7.62 -10.26
CA SER A 358 0.72 -6.19 -9.98
C SER A 358 0.09 -5.31 -11.07
N GLU A 359 0.33 -5.62 -12.34
CA GLU A 359 -0.26 -4.90 -13.49
C GLU A 359 -1.78 -5.07 -13.57
N THR A 360 -2.26 -6.28 -13.26
CA THR A 360 -3.70 -6.59 -13.20
C THR A 360 -4.37 -5.79 -12.08
N LEU A 361 -3.79 -5.77 -10.88
CA LEU A 361 -4.30 -4.99 -9.75
C LEU A 361 -4.26 -3.48 -10.00
N ALA A 362 -3.21 -2.99 -10.67
CA ALA A 362 -3.12 -1.59 -11.09
C ALA A 362 -4.21 -1.20 -12.09
N SER A 363 -4.86 -2.17 -12.73
CA SER A 363 -5.93 -1.97 -13.72
C SER A 363 -7.31 -2.40 -13.20
N ASP A 364 -7.40 -2.95 -11.99
CA ASP A 364 -8.65 -3.32 -11.34
C ASP A 364 -9.27 -2.09 -10.68
N LYS A 365 -10.33 -1.56 -11.31
CA LYS A 365 -10.98 -0.33 -10.85
C LYS A 365 -11.57 -0.47 -9.44
N GLU A 366 -12.17 -1.61 -9.11
CA GLU A 366 -12.82 -1.82 -7.82
C GLU A 366 -11.77 -1.83 -6.69
N PHE A 367 -10.70 -2.60 -6.90
CA PHE A 367 -9.57 -2.63 -5.98
C PHE A 367 -8.92 -1.25 -5.83
N VAL A 368 -8.70 -0.55 -6.95
CA VAL A 368 -8.09 0.79 -6.94
C VAL A 368 -8.96 1.81 -6.20
N LEU A 369 -10.28 1.78 -6.35
CA LEU A 369 -11.18 2.69 -5.62
C LEU A 369 -11.11 2.45 -4.11
N GLN A 370 -11.16 1.19 -3.68
CA GLN A 370 -10.99 0.84 -2.26
C GLN A 370 -9.61 1.27 -1.75
N ALA A 371 -8.58 1.03 -2.55
CA ALA A 371 -7.23 1.45 -2.25
C ALA A 371 -7.11 2.96 -2.06
N VAL A 372 -7.72 3.78 -2.93
CA VAL A 372 -7.70 5.25 -2.81
C VAL A 372 -8.45 5.72 -1.57
N GLN A 373 -9.56 5.06 -1.19
CA GLN A 373 -10.32 5.39 0.01
C GLN A 373 -9.50 5.20 1.29
N GLU A 374 -8.69 4.13 1.38
CA GLU A 374 -7.85 3.87 2.55
C GLU A 374 -6.45 4.52 2.47
N GLY A 375 -5.94 4.60 1.24
CA GLY A 375 -4.56 4.90 0.91
C GLY A 375 -4.32 6.33 0.47
N GLY A 376 -5.38 7.09 0.15
CA GLY A 376 -5.30 8.47 -0.32
C GLY A 376 -4.73 8.59 -1.73
N LYS A 377 -4.22 9.78 -2.06
CA LYS A 377 -3.78 10.09 -3.43
C LYS A 377 -2.59 9.26 -3.85
N GLU A 378 -1.73 8.81 -2.94
CA GLU A 378 -0.47 8.15 -3.27
C GLU A 378 -0.65 6.83 -4.02
N VAL A 379 -1.84 6.21 -3.92
CA VAL A 379 -2.22 5.05 -4.73
C VAL A 379 -2.14 5.37 -6.23
N LEU A 380 -2.48 6.60 -6.63
CA LEU A 380 -2.46 7.04 -8.03
C LEU A 380 -1.07 6.99 -8.68
N PHE A 381 0.03 6.90 -7.91
CA PHE A 381 1.37 6.68 -8.49
C PHE A 381 1.54 5.29 -9.13
N PHE A 382 0.63 4.35 -8.88
CA PHE A 382 0.81 2.95 -9.22
C PHE A 382 -0.30 2.37 -10.08
N VAL A 383 -1.45 3.04 -10.15
CA VAL A 383 -2.57 2.67 -11.03
C VAL A 383 -2.20 2.80 -12.51
N SER A 384 -2.81 1.98 -13.37
CA SER A 384 -2.65 2.04 -14.82
C SER A 384 -2.90 3.46 -15.36
N GLU A 385 -2.30 3.81 -16.51
CA GLU A 385 -2.55 5.11 -17.14
C GLU A 385 -4.04 5.32 -17.47
N THR A 386 -4.74 4.24 -17.80
CA THR A 386 -6.19 4.23 -18.00
C THR A 386 -6.92 4.67 -16.74
N LEU A 387 -6.64 4.04 -15.58
CA LEU A 387 -7.30 4.40 -14.31
C LEU A 387 -6.80 5.72 -13.73
N LEU A 388 -5.58 6.16 -14.06
CA LEU A 388 -5.10 7.50 -13.71
C LEU A 388 -5.92 8.59 -14.40
N ASN A 389 -6.51 8.30 -15.56
CA ASN A 389 -7.42 9.21 -16.27
C ASN A 389 -8.90 8.91 -16.01
N ASP A 390 -9.21 7.90 -15.20
CA ASP A 390 -10.59 7.61 -14.81
C ASP A 390 -11.08 8.67 -13.84
N THR A 391 -12.20 9.30 -14.19
CA THR A 391 -12.76 10.42 -13.42
C THR A 391 -13.17 9.97 -12.02
N GLU A 392 -13.72 8.77 -11.86
CA GLU A 392 -14.18 8.28 -10.55
C GLU A 392 -13.01 8.07 -9.59
N VAL A 393 -11.96 7.39 -10.06
CA VAL A 393 -10.74 7.11 -9.29
C VAL A 393 -10.07 8.41 -8.83
N VAL A 394 -9.87 9.35 -9.76
CA VAL A 394 -9.20 10.61 -9.43
C VAL A 394 -10.08 11.49 -8.53
N MET A 395 -11.38 11.52 -8.77
CA MET A 395 -12.29 12.31 -7.93
C MET A 395 -12.34 11.77 -6.50
N GLU A 396 -12.22 10.47 -6.29
CA GLU A 396 -12.11 9.91 -4.96
C GLU A 396 -10.83 10.39 -4.26
N ALA A 397 -9.69 10.38 -4.94
CA ALA A 397 -8.45 10.93 -4.38
C ALA A 397 -8.57 12.43 -4.05
N ILE A 398 -9.26 13.19 -4.91
CA ILE A 398 -9.53 14.63 -4.71
C ILE A 398 -10.43 14.85 -3.49
N ARG A 399 -11.45 14.02 -3.26
CA ARG A 399 -12.31 14.11 -2.08
C ARG A 399 -11.54 13.90 -0.78
N GLN A 400 -10.61 12.95 -0.77
CA GLN A 400 -9.83 12.60 0.42
C GLN A 400 -8.83 13.70 0.83
N GLU A 401 -8.14 14.31 -0.15
CA GLU A 401 -6.99 15.19 0.14
C GLU A 401 -7.08 16.61 -0.42
N GLY A 402 -8.07 16.88 -1.25
CA GLY A 402 -8.30 18.14 -1.94
C GLY A 402 -7.62 18.22 -3.31
N ALA A 403 -8.34 18.84 -4.24
CA ALA A 403 -7.94 18.98 -5.65
C ALA A 403 -6.52 19.53 -5.84
N LYS A 404 -6.15 20.55 -5.07
CA LYS A 404 -4.82 21.18 -5.15
C LYS A 404 -3.68 20.18 -4.90
N LYS A 405 -3.81 19.32 -3.89
CA LYS A 405 -2.76 18.35 -3.54
C LYS A 405 -2.60 17.28 -4.61
N VAL A 406 -3.72 16.83 -5.19
CA VAL A 406 -3.74 15.81 -6.24
C VAL A 406 -3.16 16.37 -7.53
N LEU A 407 -3.68 17.48 -8.04
CA LEU A 407 -3.22 18.06 -9.30
C LEU A 407 -1.76 18.53 -9.25
N PHE A 408 -1.27 18.96 -8.07
CA PHE A 408 0.15 19.26 -7.89
C PHE A 408 1.03 18.01 -7.99
N ALA A 409 0.58 16.88 -7.43
CA ALA A 409 1.32 15.62 -7.47
C ALA A 409 1.30 14.95 -8.86
N TYR A 410 0.24 15.15 -9.64
CA TYR A 410 0.01 14.45 -10.90
C TYR A 410 -0.16 15.43 -12.07
N ARG A 411 0.96 15.84 -12.66
CA ARG A 411 0.99 16.79 -13.80
C ARG A 411 0.14 16.36 -14.99
N ALA A 412 0.06 15.06 -15.27
CA ALA A 412 -0.76 14.55 -16.37
C ALA A 412 -2.25 14.94 -16.23
N LEU A 413 -2.75 15.03 -15.00
CA LEU A 413 -4.15 15.40 -14.72
C LEU A 413 -4.43 16.88 -14.97
N GLN A 414 -3.42 17.73 -14.97
CA GLN A 414 -3.55 19.18 -15.18
C GLN A 414 -4.02 19.55 -16.59
N SER A 415 -3.97 18.61 -17.53
CA SER A 415 -4.44 18.77 -18.91
C SER A 415 -5.75 18.02 -19.18
N ASN A 416 -6.24 17.23 -18.22
CA ASN A 416 -7.49 16.51 -18.37
C ASN A 416 -8.66 17.44 -18.04
N LYS A 417 -9.34 17.94 -19.08
CA LYS A 417 -10.44 18.91 -18.93
C LYS A 417 -11.56 18.39 -18.02
N GLN A 418 -11.94 17.11 -18.09
CA GLN A 418 -13.04 16.56 -17.29
C GLN A 418 -12.71 16.56 -15.79
N ILE A 419 -11.51 16.09 -15.43
CA ILE A 419 -11.02 16.10 -14.04
C ILE A 419 -10.86 17.53 -13.53
N VAL A 420 -10.28 18.41 -14.36
CA VAL A 420 -10.09 19.83 -14.01
C VAL A 420 -11.43 20.52 -13.79
N MET A 421 -12.43 20.28 -14.65
CA MET A 421 -13.77 20.85 -14.49
C MET A 421 -14.40 20.48 -13.15
N GLU A 422 -14.26 19.22 -12.72
CA GLU A 422 -14.80 18.79 -11.43
C GLU A 422 -14.00 19.34 -10.24
N ALA A 423 -12.68 19.46 -10.40
CA ALA A 423 -11.80 20.07 -9.40
C ALA A 423 -12.11 21.57 -9.19
N VAL A 424 -12.34 22.34 -10.26
CA VAL A 424 -12.64 23.79 -10.15
C VAL A 424 -14.01 24.06 -9.53
N LYS A 425 -15.01 23.18 -9.73
CA LYS A 425 -16.30 23.26 -9.04
C LYS A 425 -16.17 23.18 -7.53
N GLN A 426 -15.20 22.43 -7.02
CA GLN A 426 -14.92 22.36 -5.59
C GLN A 426 -14.06 23.52 -5.09
N ASN A 427 -13.12 24.00 -5.91
CA ASN A 427 -12.24 25.11 -5.56
C ASN A 427 -11.71 25.83 -6.81
N GLY A 428 -12.22 27.02 -7.11
CA GLY A 428 -11.84 27.81 -8.29
C GLY A 428 -10.37 28.24 -8.31
N LEU A 429 -9.69 28.29 -7.15
CA LEU A 429 -8.26 28.61 -7.08
C LEU A 429 -7.36 27.48 -7.60
N VAL A 430 -7.92 26.30 -7.87
CA VAL A 430 -7.22 25.20 -8.55
C VAL A 430 -6.75 25.61 -9.94
N LEU A 431 -7.38 26.61 -10.57
CA LEU A 431 -6.97 27.12 -11.88
C LEU A 431 -5.47 27.51 -11.96
N GLN A 432 -4.83 27.85 -10.85
CA GLN A 432 -3.38 28.12 -10.82
C GLN A 432 -2.51 26.89 -11.13
N ASP A 433 -3.03 25.70 -10.85
CA ASP A 433 -2.32 24.42 -10.87
C ASP A 433 -2.65 23.60 -12.14
N VAL A 434 -3.46 24.15 -13.06
CA VAL A 434 -3.83 23.49 -14.33
C VAL A 434 -2.92 23.94 -15.47
N SER A 435 -2.92 23.19 -16.57
CA SER A 435 -2.12 23.51 -17.77
C SER A 435 -2.50 24.86 -18.37
N GLU A 436 -1.53 25.54 -19.00
CA GLU A 436 -1.76 26.82 -19.69
C GLU A 436 -2.88 26.74 -20.74
N ALA A 437 -3.00 25.58 -21.41
CA ALA A 437 -4.07 25.32 -22.37
C ALA A 437 -5.46 25.45 -21.71
N LEU A 438 -5.65 24.89 -20.51
CA LEU A 438 -6.91 24.98 -19.77
C LEU A 438 -7.08 26.32 -19.04
N GLN A 439 -6.00 27.02 -18.68
CA GLN A 439 -6.06 28.42 -18.22
C GLN A 439 -6.52 29.39 -19.33
N ASN A 440 -6.41 28.97 -20.59
CA ASN A 440 -6.91 29.68 -21.77
C ASN A 440 -8.24 29.11 -22.29
N ASP A 441 -8.78 28.05 -21.67
CA ASP A 441 -10.09 27.50 -21.99
C ASP A 441 -11.17 28.33 -21.28
N LYS A 442 -11.99 29.02 -22.07
CA LYS A 442 -13.03 29.92 -21.54
C LYS A 442 -14.03 29.20 -20.65
N GLU A 443 -14.39 27.95 -20.94
CA GLU A 443 -15.37 27.19 -20.16
C GLU A 443 -14.82 26.87 -18.75
N VAL A 444 -13.57 26.38 -18.69
CA VAL A 444 -12.88 26.07 -17.44
C VAL A 444 -12.71 27.32 -16.59
N VAL A 445 -12.26 28.42 -17.20
CA VAL A 445 -12.08 29.70 -16.48
C VAL A 445 -13.41 30.26 -15.99
N MET A 446 -14.47 30.20 -16.80
CA MET A 446 -15.81 30.65 -16.40
C MET A 446 -16.31 29.89 -15.17
N GLU A 447 -16.12 28.58 -15.12
CA GLU A 447 -16.50 27.78 -13.95
C GLU A 447 -15.66 28.13 -12.72
N ALA A 448 -14.35 28.29 -12.88
CA ALA A 448 -13.46 28.69 -11.80
C ALA A 448 -13.82 30.06 -11.20
N VAL A 449 -14.15 31.07 -12.04
CA VAL A 449 -14.52 32.41 -11.55
C VAL A 449 -15.90 32.45 -10.90
N ARG A 450 -16.85 31.62 -11.36
CA ARG A 450 -18.14 31.43 -10.68
C ARG A 450 -17.97 30.87 -9.28
N GLN A 451 -17.06 29.90 -9.14
CA GLN A 451 -16.75 29.34 -7.83
C GLN A 451 -16.00 30.36 -6.95
N LYS A 452 -14.97 31.02 -7.49
CA LYS A 452 -14.16 32.04 -6.78
C LYS A 452 -13.71 33.15 -7.72
N GLY A 453 -14.25 34.36 -7.58
CA GLY A 453 -13.95 35.49 -8.48
C GLY A 453 -12.46 35.83 -8.60
N LEU A 454 -11.68 35.68 -7.52
CA LEU A 454 -10.22 35.88 -7.55
C LEU A 454 -9.46 34.88 -8.43
N ALA A 455 -10.07 33.78 -8.87
CA ALA A 455 -9.47 32.83 -9.81
C ALA A 455 -9.07 33.50 -11.13
N LEU A 456 -9.70 34.63 -11.49
CA LEU A 456 -9.37 35.42 -12.67
C LEU A 456 -7.86 35.71 -12.82
N ARG A 457 -7.12 35.84 -11.71
CA ARG A 457 -5.67 36.06 -11.73
C ARG A 457 -4.86 35.00 -12.44
N TYR A 458 -5.41 33.78 -12.56
CA TYR A 458 -4.74 32.63 -13.17
C TYR A 458 -5.23 32.36 -14.60
N ALA A 459 -6.23 33.10 -15.07
CA ALA A 459 -6.66 33.02 -16.45
C ALA A 459 -5.61 33.66 -17.38
N SER A 460 -5.59 33.20 -18.64
CA SER A 460 -4.75 33.79 -19.68
C SER A 460 -5.03 35.29 -19.86
N GLU A 461 -4.05 36.05 -20.35
CA GLU A 461 -4.22 37.49 -20.62
C GLU A 461 -5.40 37.78 -21.54
N LYS A 462 -5.62 36.89 -22.52
CA LYS A 462 -6.77 36.94 -23.43
C LYS A 462 -8.09 36.88 -22.68
N LEU A 463 -8.24 35.96 -21.72
CA LEU A 463 -9.46 35.80 -20.94
C LEU A 463 -9.61 36.85 -19.83
N ARG A 464 -8.50 37.39 -19.31
CA ARG A 464 -8.50 38.59 -18.45
C ARG A 464 -8.91 39.88 -19.21
N SER A 465 -8.98 39.79 -20.53
CA SER A 465 -9.48 40.82 -21.45
C SER A 465 -10.81 40.42 -22.12
N ASP A 466 -11.45 39.33 -21.69
CA ASP A 466 -12.79 38.96 -22.13
C ASP A 466 -13.84 39.60 -21.19
N LYS A 467 -14.68 40.48 -21.74
CA LYS A 467 -15.66 41.24 -20.95
C LYS A 467 -16.61 40.34 -20.18
N GLN A 468 -17.02 39.21 -20.75
CA GLN A 468 -17.96 38.28 -20.10
C GLN A 468 -17.31 37.61 -18.89
N VAL A 469 -16.06 37.13 -19.05
CA VAL A 469 -15.31 36.47 -17.96
C VAL A 469 -15.05 37.44 -16.82
N VAL A 470 -14.58 38.65 -17.15
CA VAL A 470 -14.27 39.68 -16.14
C VAL A 470 -15.53 40.14 -15.41
N MET A 471 -16.64 40.36 -16.14
CA MET A 471 -17.91 40.76 -15.55
C MET A 471 -18.43 39.70 -14.57
N GLU A 472 -18.31 38.42 -14.90
CA GLU A 472 -18.68 37.33 -14.00
C GLU A 472 -17.79 37.33 -12.74
N ALA A 473 -16.48 37.46 -12.91
CA ALA A 473 -15.53 37.47 -11.81
C ALA A 473 -15.75 38.63 -10.83
N VAL A 474 -16.00 39.85 -11.32
CA VAL A 474 -16.26 41.02 -10.45
C VAL A 474 -17.62 40.95 -9.77
N ARG A 475 -18.63 40.35 -10.42
CA ARG A 475 -19.93 40.08 -9.80
C ARG A 475 -19.82 39.05 -8.69
N GLN A 476 -18.90 38.09 -8.81
CA GLN A 476 -18.66 37.13 -7.73
C GLN A 476 -17.78 37.71 -6.62
N GLU A 477 -16.75 38.46 -6.97
CA GLU A 477 -15.84 39.08 -5.99
C GLU A 477 -15.26 40.38 -6.55
N GLY A 478 -15.74 41.54 -6.07
CA GLY A 478 -15.37 42.85 -6.65
C GLY A 478 -13.86 43.13 -6.77
N PHE A 479 -13.05 42.57 -5.86
CA PHE A 479 -11.59 42.69 -5.91
C PHE A 479 -10.94 41.98 -7.11
N ALA A 480 -11.66 41.11 -7.82
CA ALA A 480 -11.20 40.49 -9.06
C ALA A 480 -10.84 41.53 -10.12
N LEU A 481 -11.41 42.74 -10.06
CA LEU A 481 -11.08 43.86 -10.94
C LEU A 481 -9.57 44.14 -11.02
N ARG A 482 -8.82 43.92 -9.95
CA ARG A 482 -7.35 44.10 -9.93
C ARG A 482 -6.62 43.28 -10.99
N TYR A 483 -7.20 42.16 -11.41
CA TYR A 483 -6.59 41.22 -12.35
C TYR A 483 -7.07 41.41 -13.79
N ALA A 484 -8.12 42.20 -14.02
CA ALA A 484 -8.59 42.55 -15.35
C ALA A 484 -7.55 43.37 -16.12
N CYS A 485 -7.68 43.42 -17.45
CA CYS A 485 -6.88 44.31 -18.26
C CYS A 485 -7.18 45.79 -17.97
N ASP A 486 -6.24 46.68 -18.29
CA ASP A 486 -6.36 48.10 -17.97
C ASP A 486 -7.54 48.77 -18.68
N THR A 487 -7.94 48.28 -19.87
CA THR A 487 -9.15 48.74 -20.56
C THR A 487 -10.40 48.57 -19.68
N PHE A 488 -10.51 47.48 -18.92
CA PHE A 488 -11.65 47.23 -18.04
C PHE A 488 -11.53 47.90 -16.67
N LYS A 489 -10.32 48.22 -16.21
CA LYS A 489 -10.12 49.11 -15.05
C LYS A 489 -10.52 50.57 -15.36
N ASN A 490 -10.61 50.91 -16.65
CA ASN A 490 -11.09 52.18 -17.17
C ASN A 490 -12.57 52.12 -17.62
N ASP A 491 -13.21 50.95 -17.58
CA ASP A 491 -14.61 50.80 -17.99
C ASP A 491 -15.52 51.04 -16.79
N LYS A 492 -16.23 52.18 -16.81
CA LYS A 492 -17.13 52.59 -15.72
C LYS A 492 -18.21 51.54 -15.41
N GLU A 493 -18.71 50.80 -16.40
CA GLU A 493 -19.73 49.76 -16.19
C GLU A 493 -19.17 48.60 -15.34
N ILE A 494 -17.97 48.13 -15.68
CA ILE A 494 -17.31 47.02 -14.98
C ILE A 494 -16.85 47.46 -13.58
N VAL A 495 -16.29 48.67 -13.46
CA VAL A 495 -15.88 49.24 -12.18
C VAL A 495 -17.08 49.43 -11.27
N MET A 496 -18.21 49.93 -11.77
CA MET A 496 -19.46 50.05 -10.99
C MET A 496 -19.93 48.69 -10.46
N ALA A 497 -19.89 47.64 -11.28
CA ALA A 497 -20.23 46.29 -10.85
C ALA A 497 -19.29 45.78 -9.73
N ALA A 498 -17.99 46.04 -9.84
CA ALA A 498 -17.01 45.68 -8.82
C ALA A 498 -17.22 46.44 -7.50
N VAL A 499 -17.47 47.74 -7.59
CA VAL A 499 -17.73 48.64 -6.44
C VAL A 499 -18.99 48.24 -5.68
N ARG A 500 -20.06 47.88 -6.40
CA ARG A 500 -21.29 47.36 -5.80
C ARG A 500 -21.05 46.14 -4.93
N GLN A 501 -20.12 45.27 -5.33
CA GLN A 501 -19.77 44.09 -4.53
C GLN A 501 -18.80 44.41 -3.40
N HIS A 502 -17.77 45.21 -3.67
CA HIS A 502 -16.82 45.65 -2.66
C HIS A 502 -16.46 47.11 -2.90
N GLY A 503 -16.88 48.02 -2.02
CA GLY A 503 -16.66 49.44 -2.23
C GLY A 503 -15.17 49.77 -2.40
N CYS A 504 -14.32 49.11 -1.61
CA CYS A 504 -12.87 49.23 -1.70
C CYS A 504 -12.27 48.74 -3.04
N ALA A 505 -13.00 47.98 -3.86
CA ALA A 505 -12.56 47.64 -5.21
C ALA A 505 -12.36 48.86 -6.12
N LEU A 506 -12.91 50.03 -5.75
CA LEU A 506 -12.63 51.30 -6.43
C LEU A 506 -11.12 51.59 -6.51
N GLU A 507 -10.33 51.15 -5.53
CA GLU A 507 -8.87 51.30 -5.53
C GLU A 507 -8.18 50.61 -6.71
N CYS A 508 -8.86 49.66 -7.35
CA CYS A 508 -8.36 48.89 -8.49
C CYS A 508 -8.66 49.58 -9.83
N ALA A 509 -9.53 50.59 -9.85
CA ALA A 509 -9.86 51.38 -11.04
C ALA A 509 -8.74 52.39 -11.35
N CYS A 510 -8.80 53.01 -12.53
CA CYS A 510 -7.90 54.12 -12.84
C CYS A 510 -8.18 55.35 -11.97
N GLU A 511 -7.19 56.24 -11.85
CA GLU A 511 -7.28 57.46 -11.04
C GLU A 511 -8.49 58.35 -11.44
N ALA A 512 -8.83 58.42 -12.72
CA ALA A 512 -10.00 59.17 -13.19
C ALA A 512 -11.31 58.62 -12.59
N LEU A 513 -11.50 57.29 -12.59
CA LEU A 513 -12.69 56.64 -12.05
C LEU A 513 -12.69 56.56 -10.52
N GLN A 514 -11.52 56.54 -9.88
CA GLN A 514 -11.40 56.65 -8.42
C GLN A 514 -11.95 57.97 -7.87
N ASN A 515 -12.00 59.01 -8.72
CA ASN A 515 -12.55 60.32 -8.40
C ASN A 515 -13.93 60.57 -9.03
N ASP A 516 -14.52 59.59 -9.73
CA ASP A 516 -15.85 59.73 -10.33
C ASP A 516 -16.90 59.84 -9.21
N PRO A 517 -17.72 60.92 -9.19
CA PRO A 517 -18.66 61.15 -8.09
C PRO A 517 -19.66 60.02 -7.88
N GLU A 518 -20.13 59.40 -8.96
CA GLU A 518 -21.12 58.33 -8.89
C GLU A 518 -20.52 57.07 -8.26
N LEU A 519 -19.31 56.70 -8.69
CA LEU A 519 -18.57 55.55 -8.14
C LEU A 519 -18.14 55.77 -6.69
N VAL A 520 -17.70 56.97 -6.31
CA VAL A 520 -17.31 57.27 -4.92
C VAL A 520 -18.51 57.21 -3.98
N MET A 521 -19.68 57.70 -4.42
CA MET A 521 -20.91 57.63 -3.65
C MET A 521 -21.37 56.18 -3.47
N GLU A 522 -21.33 55.38 -4.54
CA GLU A 522 -21.66 53.94 -4.48
C GLU A 522 -20.68 53.18 -3.56
N ALA A 523 -19.37 53.46 -3.65
CA ALA A 523 -18.34 52.82 -2.83
C ALA A 523 -18.45 53.12 -1.33
N HIS A 524 -19.17 54.18 -0.97
CA HIS A 524 -19.47 54.57 0.40
C HIS A 524 -20.91 54.25 0.82
N HIS A 525 -21.71 53.66 -0.08
CA HIS A 525 -23.13 53.39 0.18
C HIS A 525 -23.29 52.52 1.45
N PRO A 526 -24.27 52.81 2.32
CA PRO A 526 -24.47 52.05 3.55
C PRO A 526 -24.59 50.54 3.33
N ASP A 527 -25.22 50.14 2.23
CA ASP A 527 -25.46 48.75 1.88
C ASP A 527 -24.29 48.09 1.12
N CYS A 528 -23.23 48.84 0.81
CA CYS A 528 -22.07 48.34 0.11
C CYS A 528 -21.16 47.51 1.04
N PRO A 529 -20.85 46.24 0.72
CA PRO A 529 -19.88 45.45 1.48
C PRO A 529 -18.47 46.06 1.39
N LYS A 530 -17.72 46.08 2.50
CA LYS A 530 -16.35 46.62 2.57
C LYS A 530 -16.20 48.03 1.97
N ARG A 531 -16.85 49.01 2.60
CA ARG A 531 -16.88 50.42 2.17
C ARG A 531 -15.48 51.03 2.02
N ALA A 532 -15.34 51.94 1.04
CA ALA A 532 -14.09 52.63 0.77
C ALA A 532 -14.04 54.02 1.42
N SER A 533 -13.85 54.08 2.74
CA SER A 533 -13.84 55.35 3.49
C SER A 533 -12.80 56.37 3.01
N LYS A 534 -11.68 55.91 2.43
CA LYS A 534 -10.60 56.77 1.92
C LYS A 534 -11.06 57.72 0.81
N PHE A 535 -11.76 57.21 -0.20
CA PHE A 535 -12.18 58.01 -1.35
C PHE A 535 -13.28 59.01 -0.98
N TYR A 536 -14.20 58.60 -0.10
CA TYR A 536 -15.29 59.44 0.36
C TYR A 536 -14.82 60.66 1.18
N GLN A 537 -13.82 60.49 2.06
CA GLN A 537 -13.26 61.59 2.84
C GLN A 537 -12.62 62.67 1.94
N GLY A 538 -11.88 62.25 0.91
CA GLY A 538 -11.32 63.17 -0.09
C GLY A 538 -12.40 63.92 -0.87
N TYR A 539 -13.45 63.21 -1.30
CA TYR A 539 -14.58 63.81 -2.01
C TYR A 539 -15.32 64.87 -1.18
N ILE A 540 -15.67 64.58 0.08
CA ILE A 540 -16.37 65.54 0.96
C ILE A 540 -15.50 66.79 1.21
N GLN A 541 -14.20 66.63 1.39
CA GLN A 541 -13.29 67.77 1.58
C GLN A 541 -13.23 68.65 0.32
N GLY A 542 -13.14 68.05 -0.86
CA GLY A 542 -13.19 68.76 -2.15
C GLY A 542 -14.53 69.48 -2.37
N ALA A 543 -15.65 68.82 -2.08
CA ALA A 543 -16.99 69.40 -2.21
C ALA A 543 -17.20 70.61 -1.29
N LYS A 544 -16.69 70.56 -0.05
CA LYS A 544 -16.71 71.70 0.88
C LYS A 544 -15.94 72.90 0.34
N ILE A 545 -14.72 72.67 -0.18
CA ILE A 545 -13.89 73.73 -0.77
C ILE A 545 -14.58 74.33 -2.01
N ALA A 546 -15.11 73.50 -2.91
CA ALA A 546 -15.83 73.96 -4.09
C ALA A 546 -17.05 74.82 -3.74
N SER A 547 -17.82 74.42 -2.72
CA SER A 547 -18.95 75.20 -2.20
C SER A 547 -18.50 76.56 -1.66
N GLN A 548 -17.40 76.61 -0.90
CA GLN A 548 -16.84 77.86 -0.38
C GLN A 548 -16.37 78.81 -1.49
N VAL A 549 -15.69 78.27 -2.51
CA VAL A 549 -15.25 79.04 -3.69
C VAL A 549 -16.45 79.59 -4.45
N ALA A 550 -17.48 78.79 -4.71
CA ALA A 550 -18.69 79.23 -5.39
C ALA A 550 -19.43 80.33 -4.61
N GLN A 551 -19.45 80.24 -3.26
CA GLN A 551 -20.01 81.27 -2.40
C GLN A 551 -19.21 82.58 -2.46
N GLY A 552 -17.88 82.49 -2.50
CA GLY A 552 -16.98 83.63 -2.72
C GLY A 552 -17.25 84.32 -4.06
N PHE A 553 -17.38 83.57 -5.16
CA PHE A 553 -17.72 84.13 -6.46
C PHE A 553 -19.09 84.84 -6.48
N LYS A 554 -20.10 84.30 -5.78
CA LYS A 554 -21.40 84.97 -5.62
C LYS A 554 -21.26 86.29 -4.86
N MET A 555 -20.45 86.32 -3.79
CA MET A 555 -20.17 87.56 -3.04
C MET A 555 -19.47 88.61 -3.92
N VAL A 556 -18.44 88.22 -4.69
CA VAL A 556 -17.73 89.14 -5.59
C VAL A 556 -18.66 89.69 -6.66
N LYS A 557 -19.50 88.85 -7.29
CA LYS A 557 -20.52 89.32 -8.26
C LYS A 557 -21.51 90.30 -7.63
N SER A 558 -21.96 90.02 -6.41
CA SER A 558 -22.83 90.93 -5.65
C SER A 558 -22.14 92.26 -5.31
N LEU A 559 -20.83 92.23 -5.01
CA LEU A 559 -20.06 93.44 -4.74
C LEU A 559 -19.86 94.25 -6.01
N ALA A 560 -19.49 93.61 -7.12
CA ALA A 560 -19.35 94.24 -8.43
C ALA A 560 -20.65 94.91 -8.87
N HIS A 561 -21.79 94.22 -8.75
CA HIS A 561 -23.10 94.81 -9.04
C HIS A 561 -23.40 96.05 -8.17
N ARG A 562 -23.02 96.04 -6.88
CA ARG A 562 -23.18 97.20 -6.00
C ARG A 562 -22.26 98.35 -6.38
N VAL A 563 -21.03 98.06 -6.81
CA VAL A 563 -20.10 99.07 -7.34
C VAL A 563 -20.63 99.68 -8.64
N ASP A 564 -21.17 98.87 -9.56
CA ASP A 564 -21.81 99.35 -10.78
C ASP A 564 -23.01 100.25 -10.49
N GLN A 565 -23.89 99.84 -9.56
CA GLN A 565 -25.01 100.68 -9.11
C GLN A 565 -24.53 102.00 -8.49
N TRP A 566 -23.46 101.96 -7.70
CA TRP A 566 -22.85 103.16 -7.12
C TRP A 566 -22.28 104.09 -8.19
N LEU A 567 -21.54 103.56 -9.18
CA LEU A 567 -21.02 104.34 -10.31
C LEU A 567 -22.16 104.97 -11.13
N ILE A 568 -23.22 104.22 -11.45
CA ILE A 568 -24.40 104.74 -12.14
C ILE A 568 -25.04 105.88 -11.35
N SER A 569 -25.18 105.73 -10.02
CA SER A 569 -25.74 106.78 -9.17
C SER A 569 -24.85 108.02 -9.03
N SER A 570 -23.53 107.84 -9.15
CA SER A 570 -22.53 108.91 -9.01
C SER A 570 -22.31 109.70 -10.31
N CYS A 571 -22.67 109.14 -11.47
CA CYS A 571 -22.63 109.85 -12.76
C CYS A 571 -23.87 110.72 -13.05
N ASN A 572 -24.88 110.70 -12.16
CA ASN A 572 -26.05 111.59 -12.22
C ASN A 572 -25.88 112.86 -11.35
N TRP A 573 -24.63 113.22 -11.04
CA TRP A 573 -24.25 114.42 -10.29
C TRP A 573 -23.45 115.39 -11.15
#